data_AF-A0AAV5YDD3-F1
#
_entry.id   AF-A0AAV5YDD3-F1
#
_cell.length_a   1.000
_cell.length_b   1.000
_cell.length_c   1.000
_cell.angle_alpha   90.00
_cell.angle_beta   90.00
_cell.angle_gamma   90.00
#
_symmetry.space_group_name_H-M   'P 1'
#
loop_
_entity.id
_entity.type
_entity.pdbx_description
1 polymer ?
#
loop_
_entity_poly.entity_id
_entity_poly.type
_entity_poly.pdbx_seq_one_letter_code
_entity_poly.pdbx_strand_id
1 'polypeptide(L)'
;MKPLVIALIVIVGLLLVVGVWAVGVYNGVVALEQNVNAKAAEVQNVYQRRADLIPNLVETVKGFANQERTVLTGVVEARAKATSIQLTPEALNDPKALERFQAAQSQLTGALSRLLVTVERYPDLKSNQNFLSLQAQLEGTENRIAVERRRFNEAVQEYNTRIALFPGAIVARLAGFQRKAFFEAAPDAATPPKVKF
;
A
#
# COMPACT_ATOMS: atom_id res chain seq x y z
N MET A 1 -14.49 -56.15 22.18
CA MET A 1 -13.25 -55.49 21.70
C MET A 1 -12.43 -55.07 22.91
N LYS A 2 -11.10 -55.21 22.88
CA LYS A 2 -10.25 -54.75 23.99
C LYS A 2 -10.42 -53.23 24.16
N PRO A 3 -10.52 -52.68 25.38
CA PRO A 3 -10.75 -51.25 25.61
C PRO A 3 -9.70 -50.35 24.92
N LEU A 4 -8.47 -50.85 24.75
CA LEU A 4 -7.40 -50.20 23.98
C LEU A 4 -7.74 -49.99 22.50
N VAL A 5 -8.45 -50.92 21.85
CA VAL A 5 -8.83 -50.81 20.44
C VAL A 5 -9.91 -49.73 20.26
N ILE A 6 -10.85 -49.64 21.20
CA ILE A 6 -11.89 -48.60 21.21
C ILE A 6 -11.24 -47.23 21.41
N ALA A 7 -10.33 -47.11 22.38
CA ALA A 7 -9.59 -45.86 22.62
C ALA A 7 -8.79 -45.41 21.39
N LEU A 8 -8.13 -46.33 20.69
CA LEU A 8 -7.38 -46.02 19.47
C LEU A 8 -8.30 -45.52 18.35
N ILE A 9 -9.45 -46.17 18.12
CA ILE A 9 -10.42 -45.75 17.10
C ILE A 9 -10.97 -44.35 17.43
N VAL A 10 -11.27 -44.06 18.69
CA VAL A 10 -11.73 -42.74 19.13
C VAL A 10 -10.66 -41.66 18.87
N ILE A 11 -9.38 -41.94 19.18
CA ILE A 11 -8.28 -41.01 18.94
C ILE A 11 -8.09 -40.75 17.43
N VAL A 12 -8.10 -41.80 16.60
CA VAL A 12 -7.97 -41.66 15.15
C VAL A 12 -9.15 -40.89 14.56
N GLY A 13 -10.37 -41.17 15.01
CA GLY A 13 -11.56 -40.42 14.61
C GLY A 13 -11.47 -38.93 14.96
N LEU A 14 -11.01 -38.62 16.18
CA LEU A 14 -10.80 -37.24 16.62
C LEU A 14 -9.75 -36.52 15.77
N LEU A 15 -8.63 -37.18 15.48
CA LEU A 15 -7.57 -36.61 14.63
C LEU A 15 -8.05 -36.32 13.21
N LEU A 16 -8.88 -37.19 12.63
CA LEU A 16 -9.47 -36.94 11.30
C LEU A 16 -10.39 -35.71 11.31
N VAL A 17 -11.23 -35.56 12.34
CA VAL A 17 -12.11 -34.38 12.47
C VAL A 17 -11.28 -33.09 12.62
N VAL A 18 -10.24 -33.11 13.45
CA VAL A 18 -9.32 -31.97 13.61
C VAL A 18 -8.59 -31.67 12.30
N GLY A 19 -8.15 -32.70 11.56
CA GLY A 19 -7.46 -32.54 10.29
C GLY A 19 -8.33 -31.87 9.22
N VAL A 20 -9.56 -32.37 9.00
CA VAL A 20 -10.50 -31.78 8.03
C VAL A 20 -10.81 -30.33 8.38
N TRP A 21 -11.02 -30.04 9.65
CA TRP A 21 -11.27 -28.69 10.12
C TRP A 21 -10.06 -27.76 9.94
N ALA A 22 -8.85 -28.24 10.22
CA ALA A 22 -7.62 -27.46 10.05
C ALA A 22 -7.39 -27.08 8.58
N VAL A 23 -7.70 -27.97 7.64
CA VAL A 23 -7.65 -27.69 6.19
C VAL A 23 -8.63 -26.57 5.81
N GLY A 24 -9.86 -26.60 6.34
CA GLY A 24 -10.84 -25.53 6.10
C GLY A 24 -10.38 -24.16 6.61
N VAL A 25 -9.79 -24.13 7.81
CA VAL A 25 -9.22 -22.91 8.39
C VAL A 25 -8.02 -22.42 7.58
N TYR A 26 -7.10 -23.31 7.20
CA TYR A 26 -5.93 -23.00 6.39
C TYR A 26 -6.33 -22.36 5.06
N ASN A 27 -7.23 -22.99 4.31
CA ASN A 27 -7.72 -22.46 3.03
C ASN A 27 -8.39 -21.10 3.18
N GLY A 28 -9.12 -20.89 4.28
CA GLY A 28 -9.71 -19.58 4.60
C GLY A 28 -8.66 -18.50 4.85
N VAL A 29 -7.58 -18.81 5.56
CA VAL A 29 -6.47 -17.87 5.79
C VAL A 29 -5.73 -17.56 4.49
N VAL A 30 -5.47 -18.57 3.65
CA VAL A 30 -4.87 -18.39 2.31
C VAL A 30 -5.73 -17.48 1.45
N ALA A 31 -7.06 -17.66 1.45
CA ALA A 31 -7.96 -16.80 0.68
C ALA A 31 -7.88 -15.33 1.12
N LEU A 32 -7.81 -15.08 2.44
CA LEU A 32 -7.63 -13.73 2.97
C LEU A 32 -6.26 -13.15 2.62
N GLU A 33 -5.20 -13.95 2.65
CA GLU A 33 -3.88 -13.51 2.21
C GLU A 33 -3.86 -13.13 0.73
N GLN A 34 -4.50 -13.91 -0.14
CA GLN A 34 -4.63 -13.56 -1.55
C GLN A 34 -5.44 -12.27 -1.75
N ASN A 35 -6.49 -12.03 -0.94
CA ASN A 35 -7.21 -10.76 -0.96
C ASN A 35 -6.29 -9.59 -0.57
N VAL A 36 -5.46 -9.73 0.47
CA VAL A 36 -4.48 -8.69 0.84
C VAL A 36 -3.50 -8.42 -0.30
N ASN A 37 -2.96 -9.47 -0.93
CA ASN A 37 -2.04 -9.34 -2.06
C ASN A 37 -2.71 -8.62 -3.25
N ALA A 38 -3.96 -8.94 -3.55
CA ALA A 38 -4.73 -8.27 -4.59
C ALA A 38 -4.92 -6.78 -4.27
N LYS A 39 -5.26 -6.42 -3.03
CA LYS A 39 -5.37 -5.00 -2.63
C LYS A 39 -4.03 -4.27 -2.66
N ALA A 40 -2.93 -4.94 -2.33
CA ALA A 40 -1.60 -4.36 -2.45
C ALA A 40 -1.24 -4.04 -3.91
N ALA A 41 -1.60 -4.93 -4.84
CA ALA A 41 -1.40 -4.70 -6.27
C ALA A 41 -2.22 -3.50 -6.77
N GLU A 42 -3.46 -3.33 -6.31
CA GLU A 42 -4.25 -2.12 -6.62
C GLU A 42 -3.59 -0.84 -6.11
N VAL A 43 -3.06 -0.86 -4.88
CA VAL A 43 -2.29 0.28 -4.35
C VAL A 43 -1.07 0.57 -5.22
N GLN A 44 -0.28 -0.46 -5.59
CA GLN A 44 0.88 -0.32 -6.48
C GLN A 44 0.49 0.28 -7.83
N ASN A 45 -0.62 -0.15 -8.44
CA ASN A 45 -1.09 0.35 -9.72
C ASN A 45 -1.38 1.86 -9.68
N VAL A 46 -2.01 2.35 -8.61
CA VAL A 46 -2.31 3.78 -8.49
C VAL A 46 -1.03 4.60 -8.24
N TYR A 47 -0.09 4.09 -7.45
CA TYR A 47 1.23 4.73 -7.28
C TYR A 47 2.05 4.74 -8.57
N GLN A 48 1.99 3.68 -9.37
CA GLN A 48 2.64 3.62 -10.67
C GLN A 48 2.05 4.68 -11.61
N ARG A 49 0.72 4.80 -11.68
CA ARG A 49 0.05 5.85 -12.47
C ARG A 49 0.53 7.25 -12.07
N ARG A 50 0.68 7.52 -10.77
CA ARG A 50 1.23 8.79 -10.28
C ARG A 50 2.64 9.04 -10.83
N ALA A 51 3.50 8.02 -10.77
CA ALA A 51 4.85 8.11 -11.29
C ALA A 51 4.89 8.29 -12.83
N ASP A 52 3.95 7.69 -13.56
CA ASP A 52 3.88 7.78 -15.02
C ASP A 52 3.45 9.15 -15.53
N LEU A 53 2.76 9.95 -14.72
CA LEU A 53 2.38 11.33 -15.06
C LEU A 53 3.55 12.33 -14.91
N ILE A 54 4.57 11.99 -14.12
CA ILE A 54 5.66 12.91 -13.77
C ILE A 54 6.52 13.32 -14.96
N PRO A 55 6.91 12.44 -15.91
CA PRO A 55 7.67 12.88 -17.08
C PRO A 55 6.96 13.97 -17.87
N ASN A 56 5.65 13.82 -18.10
CA ASN A 56 4.84 14.83 -18.79
C ASN A 56 4.76 16.15 -18.00
N LEU A 57 4.64 16.07 -16.66
CA LEU A 57 4.70 17.24 -15.79
C LEU A 57 6.05 17.96 -15.90
N VAL A 58 7.15 17.20 -15.82
CA VAL A 58 8.52 17.73 -15.90
C VAL A 58 8.77 18.40 -17.25
N GLU A 59 8.38 17.78 -18.36
CA GLU A 59 8.52 18.38 -19.70
C GLU A 59 7.66 19.64 -19.86
N THR A 60 6.43 19.64 -19.33
CA THR A 60 5.56 20.83 -19.34
C THR A 60 6.19 21.97 -18.55
N VAL A 61 6.72 21.71 -17.35
CA VAL A 61 7.36 22.74 -16.53
C VAL A 61 8.66 23.23 -17.17
N LYS A 62 9.49 22.34 -17.75
CA LYS A 62 10.71 22.72 -18.47
C LYS A 62 10.45 23.77 -19.54
N GLY A 63 9.37 23.63 -20.32
CA GLY A 63 8.99 24.58 -21.37
C GLY A 63 8.89 26.04 -20.90
N PHE A 64 8.57 26.27 -19.63
CA PHE A 64 8.38 27.61 -19.04
C PHE A 64 9.46 27.99 -18.00
N ALA A 65 10.00 26.99 -17.29
CA ALA A 65 10.87 27.18 -16.12
C ALA A 65 12.18 26.37 -16.24
N ASN A 66 12.80 26.37 -17.42
CA ASN A 66 14.06 25.66 -17.69
C ASN A 66 15.23 25.99 -16.73
N GLN A 67 15.18 27.13 -16.05
CA GLN A 67 16.19 27.56 -15.09
C GLN A 67 16.07 26.80 -13.75
N GLU A 68 14.92 26.20 -13.46
CA GLU A 68 14.60 25.50 -12.21
C GLU A 68 15.12 24.05 -12.20
N ARG A 69 16.34 23.85 -12.70
CA ARG A 69 16.96 22.53 -12.87
C ARG A 69 17.02 21.74 -11.57
N THR A 70 17.41 22.38 -10.47
CA THR A 70 17.52 21.73 -9.16
C THR A 70 16.18 21.14 -8.72
N VAL A 71 15.07 21.85 -8.94
CA VAL A 71 13.73 21.40 -8.57
C VAL A 71 13.29 20.24 -9.47
N LEU A 72 13.48 20.37 -10.78
CA LEU A 72 13.12 19.35 -11.76
C LEU A 72 13.91 18.05 -11.56
N THR A 73 15.23 18.15 -11.32
CA THR A 73 16.07 16.99 -10.99
C THR A 73 15.59 16.32 -9.71
N GLY A 74 15.28 17.09 -8.66
CA GLY A 74 14.75 16.54 -7.43
C GLY A 74 13.43 15.77 -7.62
N VAL A 75 12.55 16.20 -8.52
CA VAL A 75 11.32 15.48 -8.86
C VAL A 75 11.62 14.18 -9.62
N VAL A 76 12.56 14.21 -10.57
CA VAL A 76 12.97 13.02 -11.34
C VAL A 76 13.63 11.97 -10.44
N GLU A 77 14.52 12.39 -9.53
CA GLU A 77 15.17 11.52 -8.56
C GLU A 77 14.16 10.92 -7.58
N ALA A 78 13.23 11.74 -7.06
CA ALA A 78 12.19 11.27 -6.16
C ALA A 78 11.25 10.26 -6.84
N ARG A 79 10.90 10.50 -8.12
CA ARG A 79 10.17 9.53 -8.94
C ARG A 79 10.95 8.23 -9.07
N ALA A 80 12.22 8.29 -9.48
CA ALA A 80 13.05 7.10 -9.70
C ALA A 80 13.11 6.24 -8.42
N LYS A 81 13.30 6.88 -7.27
CA LYS A 81 13.28 6.22 -5.98
C LYS A 81 11.91 5.62 -5.64
N ALA A 82 10.82 6.36 -5.85
CA ALA A 82 9.46 5.88 -5.62
C ALA A 82 9.10 4.68 -6.51
N THR A 83 9.58 4.61 -7.75
CA THR A 83 9.35 3.47 -8.66
C THR A 83 10.30 2.29 -8.41
N SER A 84 11.42 2.51 -7.72
CA SER A 84 12.39 1.45 -7.42
C SER A 84 11.91 0.47 -6.33
N ILE A 85 10.91 0.88 -5.54
CA ILE A 85 10.34 0.07 -4.46
C ILE A 85 8.94 -0.37 -4.87
N GLN A 86 8.71 -1.68 -4.88
CA GLN A 86 7.45 -2.29 -5.26
C GLN A 86 6.83 -3.01 -4.07
N LEU A 87 5.50 -2.97 -3.98
CA LEU A 87 4.70 -3.77 -3.02
C LEU A 87 4.56 -5.21 -3.52
N THR A 88 5.65 -5.98 -3.47
CA THR A 88 5.59 -7.43 -3.77
C THR A 88 4.95 -8.20 -2.61
N PRO A 89 4.38 -9.40 -2.84
CA PRO A 89 3.83 -10.23 -1.76
C PRO A 89 4.84 -10.49 -0.62
N GLU A 90 6.12 -10.62 -0.95
CA GLU A 90 7.21 -10.80 0.01
C GLU A 90 7.42 -9.54 0.86
N ALA A 91 7.34 -8.36 0.23
CA ALA A 91 7.45 -7.07 0.92
C ALA A 91 6.31 -6.85 1.92
N LEU A 92 5.12 -7.41 1.69
CA LEU A 92 3.98 -7.30 2.62
C LEU A 92 4.18 -8.07 3.93
N ASN A 93 5.11 -9.03 3.94
CA ASN A 93 5.48 -9.78 5.14
C ASN A 93 6.61 -9.10 5.93
N ASP A 94 7.25 -8.07 5.38
CA ASP A 94 8.25 -7.25 6.07
C ASP A 94 7.69 -5.85 6.37
N PRO A 95 7.37 -5.52 7.63
CA PRO A 95 6.91 -4.18 8.01
C PRO A 95 7.87 -3.06 7.55
N LYS A 96 9.18 -3.33 7.52
CA LYS A 96 10.18 -2.35 7.08
C LYS A 96 10.12 -2.10 5.58
N ALA A 97 9.70 -3.08 4.78
CA ALA A 97 9.53 -2.89 3.34
C ALA A 97 8.36 -1.95 3.05
N LEU A 98 7.24 -2.09 3.77
CA LEU A 98 6.11 -1.18 3.68
C LEU A 98 6.47 0.24 4.15
N GLU A 99 7.25 0.37 5.22
CA GLU A 99 7.77 1.65 5.71
C GLU A 99 8.66 2.34 4.66
N ARG A 100 9.62 1.62 4.06
CA ARG A 100 10.47 2.15 2.99
C ARG A 100 9.67 2.58 1.76
N PHE A 101 8.67 1.79 1.38
CA PHE A 101 7.75 2.14 0.30
C PHE A 101 7.05 3.46 0.61
N GLN A 102 6.41 3.57 1.79
CA GLN A 102 5.73 4.80 2.22
C GLN A 102 6.69 6.00 2.24
N ALA A 103 7.89 5.84 2.78
CA ALA A 103 8.90 6.91 2.82
C ALA A 103 9.30 7.40 1.42
N ALA A 104 9.48 6.50 0.45
CA ALA A 104 9.77 6.88 -0.93
C ALA A 104 8.59 7.62 -1.57
N GLN A 105 7.36 7.16 -1.32
CA GLN A 105 6.16 7.85 -1.80
C GLN A 105 5.99 9.24 -1.18
N SER A 106 6.31 9.42 0.10
CA SER A 106 6.31 10.73 0.79
C SER A 106 7.39 11.67 0.25
N GLN A 107 8.58 11.16 -0.08
CA GLN A 107 9.64 11.95 -0.71
C GLN A 107 9.20 12.50 -2.07
N LEU A 108 8.50 11.68 -2.87
CA LEU A 108 7.91 12.12 -4.12
C LEU A 108 6.84 13.20 -3.90
N THR A 109 5.90 13.00 -2.97
CA THR A 109 4.90 14.02 -2.63
C THR A 109 5.57 15.34 -2.24
N GLY A 110 6.59 15.31 -1.38
CA GLY A 110 7.33 16.51 -0.99
C GLY A 110 8.08 17.20 -2.14
N ALA A 111 8.61 16.44 -3.11
CA ALA A 111 9.22 17.01 -4.31
C ALA A 111 8.19 17.70 -5.21
N LEU A 112 7.01 17.10 -5.38
CA LEU A 112 5.89 17.70 -6.10
C LEU A 112 5.39 18.98 -5.40
N SER A 113 5.30 19.01 -4.07
CA SER A 113 4.93 20.23 -3.33
C SER A 113 5.93 21.37 -3.57
N ARG A 114 7.24 21.09 -3.58
CA ARG A 114 8.26 22.09 -3.92
C ARG A 114 8.13 22.59 -5.35
N LEU A 115 7.85 21.70 -6.30
CA LEU A 115 7.60 22.07 -7.70
C LEU A 115 6.41 23.02 -7.83
N LEU A 116 5.31 22.76 -7.11
CA LEU A 116 4.14 23.64 -7.11
C LEU A 116 4.46 25.05 -6.58
N VAL A 117 5.28 25.16 -5.53
CA VAL A 117 5.73 26.47 -5.03
C VAL A 117 6.55 27.21 -6.08
N THR A 118 7.41 26.51 -6.83
CA THR A 118 8.18 27.11 -7.92
C THR A 118 7.26 27.63 -9.03
N VAL A 119 6.19 26.90 -9.38
CA VAL A 119 5.23 27.27 -10.43
C VAL A 119 4.54 28.62 -10.14
N GLU A 120 4.35 29.00 -8.88
CA GLU A 120 3.77 30.30 -8.51
C GLU A 120 4.56 31.50 -9.05
N ARG A 121 5.85 31.31 -9.35
CA ARG A 121 6.72 32.35 -9.92
C ARG A 121 6.57 32.49 -11.44
N TYR A 122 5.80 31.61 -12.09
CA TYR A 122 5.65 31.52 -13.54
C TYR A 122 4.15 31.60 -13.92
N PRO A 123 3.59 32.82 -14.09
CA PRO A 123 2.16 33.01 -14.38
C PRO A 123 1.66 32.28 -15.63
N ASP A 124 2.48 32.23 -16.69
CA ASP A 124 2.13 31.56 -17.95
C ASP A 124 2.04 30.03 -17.80
N LEU A 125 2.86 29.44 -16.91
CA LEU A 125 2.79 28.02 -16.58
C LEU A 125 1.58 27.73 -15.70
N LYS A 126 1.28 28.62 -14.74
CA LYS A 126 0.13 28.50 -13.84
C LYS A 126 -1.20 28.48 -14.60
N SER A 127 -1.30 29.25 -15.68
CA SER A 127 -2.48 29.27 -16.56
C SER A 127 -2.43 28.23 -17.70
N ASN A 128 -1.35 27.46 -17.81
CA ASN A 128 -1.19 26.49 -18.89
C ASN A 128 -2.18 25.32 -18.74
N GLN A 129 -3.01 25.10 -19.77
CA GLN A 129 -4.05 24.09 -19.74
C GLN A 129 -3.52 22.65 -19.56
N ASN A 130 -2.35 22.32 -20.13
CA ASN A 130 -1.73 21.00 -19.98
C ASN A 130 -1.24 20.79 -18.55
N PHE A 131 -0.63 21.82 -17.96
CA PHE A 131 -0.20 21.79 -16.56
C PHE A 131 -1.38 21.61 -15.60
N LEU A 132 -2.44 22.40 -15.77
CA LEU A 132 -3.67 22.28 -14.97
C LEU A 132 -4.32 20.90 -15.11
N SER A 133 -4.34 20.33 -16.32
CA SER A 133 -4.83 18.96 -16.54
C SER A 133 -3.99 17.92 -15.79
N LEU A 134 -2.66 18.02 -15.86
CA LEU A 134 -1.75 17.12 -15.15
C LEU A 134 -1.88 17.24 -13.63
N GLN A 135 -2.05 18.46 -13.12
CA GLN A 135 -2.32 18.71 -11.70
C GLN A 135 -3.62 18.03 -11.25
N ALA A 136 -4.71 18.19 -12.01
CA ALA A 136 -5.99 17.54 -11.71
C ALA A 136 -5.89 16.01 -11.77
N GLN A 137 -5.12 15.46 -12.72
CA GLN A 137 -4.86 14.01 -12.80
C GLN A 137 -4.05 13.49 -11.61
N LEU A 138 -3.05 14.24 -11.16
CA LEU A 138 -2.25 13.91 -9.97
C LEU A 138 -3.10 13.96 -8.71
N GLU A 139 -3.90 15.01 -8.52
CA GLU A 139 -4.84 15.13 -7.39
C GLU A 139 -5.85 13.97 -7.39
N GLY A 140 -6.46 13.68 -8.55
CA GLY A 140 -7.35 12.52 -8.69
C GLY A 140 -6.65 11.20 -8.37
N THR A 141 -5.34 11.09 -8.64
CA THR A 141 -4.54 9.92 -8.29
C THR A 141 -4.25 9.85 -6.80
N GLU A 142 -3.95 10.97 -6.12
CA GLU A 142 -3.81 11.03 -4.65
C GLU A 142 -5.10 10.62 -3.92
N ASN A 143 -6.24 11.10 -4.39
CA ASN A 143 -7.54 10.70 -3.84
C ASN A 143 -7.78 9.19 -3.98
N ARG A 144 -7.41 8.61 -5.13
CA ARG A 144 -7.47 7.15 -5.34
C ARG A 144 -6.49 6.39 -4.46
N ILE A 145 -5.27 6.92 -4.25
CA ILE A 145 -4.28 6.34 -3.32
C ILE A 145 -4.87 6.24 -1.92
N ALA A 146 -5.51 7.32 -1.42
CA ALA A 146 -6.12 7.31 -0.09
C ALA A 146 -7.20 6.22 0.04
N VAL A 147 -8.04 6.06 -0.99
CA VAL A 147 -9.09 5.02 -1.02
C VAL A 147 -8.50 3.61 -1.07
N GLU A 148 -7.52 3.35 -1.93
CA GLU A 148 -6.93 2.01 -2.06
C GLU A 148 -6.10 1.63 -0.83
N ARG A 149 -5.41 2.57 -0.18
CA ARG A 149 -4.72 2.32 1.11
C ARG A 149 -5.71 1.93 2.20
N ARG A 150 -6.87 2.58 2.26
CA ARG A 150 -7.94 2.21 3.20
C ARG A 150 -8.45 0.78 2.92
N ARG A 151 -8.75 0.45 1.66
CA ARG A 151 -9.20 -0.90 1.26
C ARG A 151 -8.16 -1.98 1.57
N PHE A 152 -6.88 -1.69 1.35
CA PHE A 152 -5.79 -2.59 1.76
C PHE A 152 -5.78 -2.78 3.27
N ASN A 153 -5.88 -1.70 4.06
CA ASN A 153 -5.91 -1.78 5.52
C ASN A 153 -7.12 -2.59 6.02
N GLU A 154 -8.29 -2.45 5.41
CA GLU A 154 -9.47 -3.26 5.72
C GLU A 154 -9.20 -4.77 5.47
N ALA A 155 -8.60 -5.12 4.32
CA ALA A 155 -8.22 -6.51 4.03
C ALA A 155 -7.16 -7.06 5.01
N VAL A 156 -6.17 -6.24 5.35
CA VAL A 156 -5.14 -6.59 6.36
C VAL A 156 -5.78 -6.79 7.73
N GLN A 157 -6.75 -5.96 8.12
CA GLN A 157 -7.46 -6.11 9.37
C GLN A 157 -8.23 -7.43 9.43
N GLU A 158 -8.95 -7.78 8.37
CA GLU A 158 -9.69 -9.04 8.27
C GLU A 158 -8.73 -10.25 8.39
N TYR A 159 -7.64 -10.25 7.60
CA TYR A 159 -6.60 -11.27 7.65
C TYR A 159 -5.97 -11.39 9.05
N ASN A 160 -5.49 -10.28 9.61
CA ASN A 160 -4.84 -10.24 10.92
C ASN A 160 -5.77 -10.70 12.04
N THR A 161 -7.06 -10.37 11.94
CA THR A 161 -8.10 -10.83 12.88
C THR A 161 -8.30 -12.33 12.78
N ARG A 162 -8.40 -12.88 11.56
CA ARG A 162 -8.59 -14.32 11.33
C ARG A 162 -7.45 -15.14 11.91
N ILE A 163 -6.20 -14.70 11.76
CA ILE A 163 -5.02 -15.39 12.30
C ILE A 163 -4.78 -15.12 13.79
N ALA A 164 -5.50 -14.18 14.39
CA ALA A 164 -5.40 -13.88 15.82
C ALA A 164 -6.48 -14.60 16.65
N LEU A 165 -7.64 -14.92 16.07
CA LEU A 165 -8.75 -15.57 16.75
C LEU A 165 -8.65 -17.10 16.72
N PHE A 166 -9.19 -17.77 17.74
CA PHE A 166 -9.41 -19.22 17.67
C PHE A 166 -10.50 -19.53 16.65
N PRO A 167 -10.30 -20.51 15.76
CA PRO A 167 -9.15 -21.41 15.70
C PRO A 167 -7.97 -21.00 14.81
N GLY A 168 -8.11 -19.92 14.05
CA GLY A 168 -7.09 -19.45 13.11
C GLY A 168 -5.72 -19.22 13.74
N ALA A 169 -5.64 -18.82 15.01
CA ALA A 169 -4.37 -18.62 15.72
C ALA A 169 -3.51 -19.89 15.83
N ILE A 170 -4.12 -21.07 15.96
CA ILE A 170 -3.38 -22.34 16.05
C ILE A 170 -2.84 -22.71 14.68
N VAL A 171 -3.73 -22.70 13.67
CA VAL A 171 -3.38 -23.04 12.29
C VAL A 171 -2.34 -22.05 11.75
N ALA A 172 -2.48 -20.76 12.06
CA ALA A 172 -1.54 -19.72 11.66
C ALA A 172 -0.14 -19.94 12.22
N ARG A 173 -0.02 -20.24 13.51
CA ARG A 173 1.28 -20.52 14.14
C ARG A 173 1.95 -21.78 13.57
N LEU A 174 1.17 -22.82 13.30
CA LEU A 174 1.69 -24.08 12.74
C LEU A 174 2.08 -23.95 11.27
N ALA A 175 1.31 -23.18 10.49
CA ALA A 175 1.55 -22.96 9.06
C ALA A 175 2.49 -21.79 8.76
N GLY A 176 2.89 -21.02 9.77
CA GLY A 176 3.80 -19.88 9.61
C GLY A 176 3.16 -18.60 9.06
N PHE A 177 1.83 -18.45 9.10
CA PHE A 177 1.16 -17.21 8.72
C PHE A 177 1.52 -16.09 9.71
N GLN A 178 1.97 -14.94 9.17
CA GLN A 178 2.43 -13.80 9.96
C GLN A 178 1.49 -12.61 9.79
N ARG A 179 1.39 -11.76 10.81
CA ARG A 179 0.62 -10.51 10.71
C ARG A 179 1.22 -9.60 9.64
N LYS A 180 0.35 -8.98 8.85
CA LYS A 180 0.73 -7.99 7.84
C LYS A 180 0.62 -6.58 8.41
N ALA A 181 1.50 -5.69 7.96
CA ALA A 181 1.52 -4.30 8.40
C ALA A 181 0.43 -3.47 7.71
N PHE A 182 -0.01 -2.40 8.37
CA PHE A 182 -0.95 -1.43 7.80
C PHE A 182 -0.20 -0.29 7.13
N PHE A 183 -0.82 0.33 6.13
CA PHE A 183 -0.44 1.70 5.73
C PHE A 183 -0.76 2.65 6.87
N GLU A 184 0.22 3.46 7.27
CA GLU A 184 0.04 4.47 8.32
C GLU A 184 -0.72 5.68 7.79
N ALA A 185 -1.46 6.38 8.65
CA ALA A 185 -2.03 7.67 8.25
C ALA A 185 -0.90 8.63 7.85
N ALA A 186 -1.13 9.47 6.85
CA ALA A 186 -0.19 10.54 6.56
C ALA A 186 0.00 11.39 7.84
N PRO A 187 1.22 11.81 8.19
CA PRO A 187 1.47 12.59 9.40
C PRO A 187 0.59 13.86 9.49
N ASP A 188 0.21 14.42 8.35
CA ASP A 188 -0.66 15.60 8.26
C ASP A 188 -2.13 15.34 8.64
N ALA A 189 -2.58 14.08 8.68
CA ALA A 189 -3.94 13.74 9.10
C ALA A 189 -4.21 14.03 10.58
N ALA A 190 -3.16 14.14 11.40
CA ALA A 190 -3.26 14.43 12.83
C ALA A 190 -3.37 15.94 13.14
N THR A 191 -3.10 16.82 12.17
CA THR A 191 -3.12 18.28 12.37
C THR A 191 -4.26 18.89 11.55
N PRO A 192 -5.42 19.22 12.16
CA PRO A 192 -6.49 19.90 11.44
C PRO A 192 -5.99 21.24 10.87
N PRO A 193 -6.39 21.62 9.65
CA PRO A 193 -5.97 22.87 9.03
C PRO A 193 -6.41 24.05 9.89
N LYS A 194 -5.47 24.91 10.26
CA LYS A 194 -5.77 26.19 10.91
C LYS A 194 -6.32 27.15 9.85
N VAL A 195 -7.64 27.14 9.66
CA VAL A 195 -8.32 28.15 8.85
C VAL A 195 -8.20 29.47 9.61
N LYS A 196 -7.37 30.39 9.10
CA LYS A 196 -7.40 31.80 9.51
C LYS A 196 -8.25 32.53 8.46
N PHE A 197 -9.35 33.13 8.92
CA PHE A 197 -10.07 34.17 8.19
C PHE A 197 -9.27 35.47 8.21
#